data_AF-A0A9D4CJH4-F1
#
_entry.id   AF-A0A9D4CJH4-F1
#
_cell.length_a   1.000
_cell.length_b   1.000
_cell.length_c   1.000
_cell.angle_alpha   90.00
_cell.angle_beta   90.00
_cell.angle_gamma   90.00
#
_symmetry.space_group_name_H-M   'P 1'
#
loop_
_entity.id
_entity.type
_entity.pdbx_description
1 polymer ?
#
loop_
_entity_poly.entity_id
_entity_poly.type
_entity_poly.pdbx_seq_one_letter_code
_entity_poly.pdbx_strand_id
1 'polypeptide(L)'
;MHAYIHTYIHTNVRTYVHTYIHTYIHTYIHTYIHTYIHTYIHTYIHTYIIHTYIHTYIHTYIHNIHTYIHTYIHTYIHHIHTYIHTYIHTYIHTYIHTYIHTYIHTYIHTYIHTYIHIYMHKYINK
;
A
#
# COMPACT_ATOMS: atom_id res chain seq x y z
N MET A 1 29.60 -74.03 40.62
CA MET A 1 28.60 -73.08 41.16
C MET A 1 29.09 -71.64 41.12
N HIS A 2 30.21 -71.31 41.76
CA HIS A 2 30.72 -69.93 41.81
C HIS A 2 31.07 -69.33 40.44
N ALA A 3 31.77 -70.09 39.58
CA ALA A 3 32.08 -69.67 38.21
C ALA A 3 30.83 -69.44 37.34
N TYR A 4 29.80 -70.27 37.49
CA TYR A 4 28.54 -70.15 36.75
C TYR A 4 27.76 -68.90 37.15
N ILE A 5 27.67 -68.63 38.46
CA ILE A 5 27.05 -67.41 39.00
C ILE A 5 27.82 -66.18 38.50
N HIS A 6 29.15 -66.21 38.53
CA HIS A 6 29.97 -65.11 38.04
C HIS A 6 29.77 -64.84 36.55
N THR A 7 29.80 -65.88 35.71
CA THR A 7 29.56 -65.72 34.27
C THR A 7 28.14 -65.23 33.98
N TYR A 8 27.13 -65.77 34.67
CA TYR A 8 25.73 -65.40 34.45
C TYR A 8 25.45 -63.96 34.85
N ILE A 9 25.97 -63.50 35.99
CA ILE A 9 25.85 -62.11 36.42
C ILE A 9 26.60 -61.21 35.44
N HIS A 10 27.83 -61.56 35.08
CA HIS A 10 28.64 -60.74 34.18
C HIS A 10 28.01 -60.59 32.79
N THR A 11 27.52 -61.68 32.18
CA THR A 11 26.87 -61.59 30.86
C THR A 11 25.54 -60.85 30.94
N ASN A 12 24.68 -61.14 31.91
CA ASN A 12 23.37 -60.47 32.00
C ASN A 12 23.50 -58.98 32.33
N VAL A 13 24.39 -58.61 33.25
CA VAL A 13 24.64 -57.20 33.55
C VAL A 13 25.22 -56.51 32.32
N ARG A 14 26.19 -57.12 31.65
CA ARG A 14 26.79 -56.53 30.44
C ARG A 14 25.78 -56.38 29.30
N THR A 15 24.94 -57.39 29.04
CA THR A 15 23.93 -57.31 27.98
C THR A 15 22.85 -56.32 28.34
N TYR A 16 22.34 -56.31 29.57
CA TYR A 16 21.33 -55.35 30.01
C TYR A 16 21.85 -53.91 29.95
N VAL A 17 23.04 -53.65 30.51
CA VAL A 17 23.67 -52.32 30.46
C VAL A 17 23.93 -51.91 29.01
N HIS A 18 24.50 -52.79 28.20
CA HIS A 18 24.81 -52.46 26.81
C HIS A 18 23.54 -52.19 26.00
N THR A 19 22.55 -53.08 26.07
CA THR A 19 21.30 -52.90 25.32
C THR A 19 20.51 -51.71 25.81
N TYR A 20 20.34 -51.52 27.12
CA TYR A 20 19.59 -50.41 27.67
C TYR A 20 20.25 -49.07 27.37
N ILE A 21 21.56 -48.95 27.63
CA ILE A 21 22.30 -47.71 27.35
C ILE A 21 22.33 -47.46 25.84
N HIS A 22 22.67 -48.45 25.03
CA HIS A 22 22.75 -48.26 23.59
C HIS A 22 21.39 -47.91 23.00
N THR A 23 20.33 -48.65 23.32
CA THR A 23 18.99 -48.36 22.79
C THR A 23 18.47 -47.03 23.31
N TYR A 24 18.57 -46.75 24.61
CA TYR A 24 18.08 -45.50 25.19
C TYR A 24 18.84 -44.30 24.63
N ILE A 25 20.18 -44.32 24.66
CA ILE A 25 20.99 -43.20 24.14
C ILE A 25 20.77 -43.07 22.65
N HIS A 26 20.86 -44.15 21.88
CA HIS A 26 20.72 -44.07 20.43
C HIS A 26 19.32 -43.60 20.05
N THR A 27 18.25 -44.19 20.61
CA THR A 27 16.89 -43.77 20.28
C THR A 27 16.61 -42.36 20.77
N TYR A 28 16.96 -42.01 22.00
CA TYR A 28 16.71 -40.68 22.54
C TYR A 28 17.48 -39.61 21.78
N ILE A 29 18.80 -39.77 21.61
CA ILE A 29 19.62 -38.80 20.89
C ILE A 29 19.20 -38.73 19.43
N HIS A 30 19.06 -39.87 18.75
CA HIS A 30 18.70 -39.87 17.34
C HIS A 30 17.31 -39.29 17.12
N THR A 31 16.29 -39.70 17.89
CA THR A 31 14.94 -39.17 17.73
C THR A 31 14.88 -37.71 18.12
N TYR A 32 15.47 -37.30 19.24
CA TYR A 32 15.45 -35.92 19.69
C TYR A 32 16.20 -35.00 18.72
N ILE A 33 17.43 -35.33 18.34
CA ILE A 33 18.21 -34.53 17.40
C ILE A 33 17.53 -34.52 16.04
N HIS A 34 17.14 -35.67 15.50
CA HIS A 34 16.52 -35.73 14.19
C HIS A 34 15.18 -35.00 14.17
N THR A 35 14.31 -35.22 15.15
CA THR A 35 13.01 -34.53 15.21
C THR A 35 13.20 -33.04 15.45
N TYR A 36 14.04 -32.63 16.39
CA TYR A 36 14.28 -31.22 16.69
C TYR A 36 14.91 -30.49 15.49
N ILE A 37 15.99 -31.02 14.92
CA ILE A 37 16.63 -30.41 13.75
C ILE A 37 15.68 -30.40 12.56
N HIS A 38 15.04 -31.53 12.25
CA HIS A 38 14.13 -31.59 11.10
C HIS A 38 12.94 -30.67 11.30
N THR A 39 12.26 -30.72 12.45
CA THR A 39 11.10 -29.84 12.69
C THR A 39 11.51 -28.39 12.75
N TYR A 40 12.58 -28.02 13.45
CA TYR A 40 13.03 -26.64 13.55
C TYR A 40 13.47 -26.09 12.19
N ILE A 41 14.35 -26.78 11.47
CA ILE A 41 14.82 -26.34 10.16
C ILE A 41 13.65 -26.30 9.17
N HIS A 42 12.84 -27.36 9.10
CA HIS A 42 11.72 -27.41 8.17
C HIS A 42 10.69 -26.34 8.49
N THR A 43 10.25 -26.21 9.74
CA THR A 43 9.26 -25.19 10.11
C THR A 43 9.84 -23.80 9.95
N TYR A 44 11.04 -23.51 10.44
CA TYR A 44 11.64 -22.19 10.32
C TYR A 44 11.84 -21.81 8.85
N ILE A 45 12.51 -22.63 8.05
CA ILE A 45 12.74 -22.30 6.63
C ILE A 45 11.40 -22.23 5.88
N HIS A 46 10.56 -23.24 6.00
CA HIS A 46 9.35 -23.30 5.18
C HIS A 46 8.30 -22.27 5.62
N THR A 47 8.00 -22.16 6.91
CA THR A 47 6.96 -21.22 7.36
C THR A 47 7.50 -19.79 7.44
N TYR A 48 8.71 -19.58 7.95
CA TYR A 48 9.21 -18.23 8.13
C TYR A 48 9.72 -17.62 6.82
N ILE A 49 10.59 -18.33 6.09
CA ILE A 49 11.18 -17.76 4.88
C ILE A 49 10.18 -17.78 3.74
N ILE A 50 9.61 -18.94 3.42
CA ILE A 50 8.71 -19.03 2.26
C ILE A 50 7.38 -18.34 2.58
N HIS A 51 6.70 -18.77 3.64
CA HIS A 51 5.36 -18.25 3.87
C HIS A 51 5.38 -16.82 4.38
N THR A 52 6.09 -16.49 5.47
CA THR A 52 6.03 -15.09 5.93
C THR A 52 6.77 -14.17 5.00
N TYR A 53 8.05 -14.40 4.67
CA TYR A 53 8.79 -13.39 3.90
C TYR A 53 8.28 -13.25 2.47
N ILE A 54 8.20 -14.34 1.70
CA ILE A 54 7.81 -14.25 0.28
C ILE A 54 6.35 -13.84 0.13
N HIS A 55 5.41 -14.47 0.84
CA HIS A 55 4.00 -14.13 0.70
C HIS A 55 3.72 -12.70 1.18
N THR A 56 4.26 -12.27 2.33
CA THR A 56 4.01 -10.89 2.80
C THR A 56 4.66 -9.87 1.88
N TYR A 57 5.86 -10.15 1.37
CA TYR A 57 6.53 -9.24 0.44
C TYR A 57 5.73 -9.11 -0.87
N ILE A 58 5.31 -10.21 -1.47
CA ILE A 58 4.50 -10.18 -2.70
C ILE A 58 3.16 -9.49 -2.44
N HIS A 59 2.47 -9.82 -1.34
CA HIS A 59 1.19 -9.22 -1.01
C HIS A 59 1.31 -7.71 -0.76
N THR A 60 2.32 -7.27 -0.01
CA THR A 60 2.56 -5.84 0.25
C THR A 60 2.95 -5.11 -1.03
N TYR A 61 3.75 -5.72 -1.91
CA TYR A 61 4.12 -5.13 -3.19
C TYR A 61 2.90 -4.95 -4.11
N ILE A 62 2.05 -5.97 -4.24
CA ILE A 62 0.81 -5.89 -5.02
C ILE A 62 -0.13 -4.84 -4.43
N HIS A 63 -0.27 -4.80 -3.11
CA HIS A 63 -1.09 -3.80 -2.43
C HIS A 63 -0.58 -2.38 -2.70
N ASN A 64 0.73 -2.15 -2.64
CA ASN A 64 1.34 -0.86 -2.95
C ASN A 64 1.14 -0.45 -4.42
N ILE A 65 1.21 -1.39 -5.36
CA ILE A 65 0.88 -1.10 -6.76
C ILE A 65 -0.58 -0.67 -6.88
N HIS A 66 -1.49 -1.37 -6.21
CA HIS A 66 -2.92 -1.04 -6.24
C HIS A 66 -3.19 0.36 -5.67
N THR A 67 -2.60 0.70 -4.52
CA THR A 67 -2.75 2.03 -3.92
C THR A 67 -2.15 3.12 -4.79
N TYR A 68 -1.00 2.86 -5.42
CA TYR A 68 -0.39 3.79 -6.38
C TYR A 68 -1.30 4.03 -7.59
N ILE A 69 -1.84 2.98 -8.21
CA ILE A 69 -2.75 3.11 -9.36
C ILE A 69 -4.01 3.89 -8.94
N HIS A 70 -4.60 3.55 -7.80
CA HIS A 70 -5.81 4.21 -7.32
C HIS A 70 -5.57 5.71 -7.06
N THR A 71 -4.48 6.06 -6.37
CA THR A 71 -4.13 7.47 -6.10
C THR A 71 -3.82 8.23 -7.38
N TYR A 72 -3.12 7.63 -8.33
CA TYR A 72 -2.84 8.24 -9.63
C TYR A 72 -4.12 8.53 -10.43
N ILE A 73 -5.03 7.55 -10.51
CA ILE A 73 -6.31 7.74 -11.22
C ILE A 73 -7.14 8.84 -10.54
N HIS A 74 -7.24 8.80 -9.20
CA HIS A 74 -8.02 9.77 -8.45
C HIS A 74 -7.48 11.21 -8.62
N THR A 75 -6.16 11.38 -8.53
CA THR A 75 -5.51 12.69 -8.74
C THR A 75 -5.69 13.18 -10.16
N TYR A 76 -5.60 12.30 -11.16
CA TYR A 76 -5.81 12.67 -12.56
C TYR A 76 -7.26 13.12 -12.83
N ILE A 77 -8.25 12.38 -12.30
CA ILE A 77 -9.66 12.76 -12.40
C ILE A 77 -9.91 14.11 -11.71
N HIS A 78 -9.35 14.31 -10.52
CA HIS A 78 -9.45 15.58 -9.81
C HIS A 78 -8.83 16.72 -10.63
N HIS A 79 -7.67 16.50 -11.24
CA HIS A 79 -7.03 17.49 -12.10
C HIS A 79 -7.91 17.85 -13.30
N ILE A 80 -8.51 16.86 -13.98
CA ILE A 80 -9.47 17.09 -15.07
C ILE A 80 -10.65 17.93 -14.56
N HIS A 81 -11.23 17.59 -13.41
CA HIS A 81 -12.34 18.34 -12.83
C HIS A 81 -11.94 19.80 -12.57
N THR A 82 -10.77 20.05 -11.96
CA THR A 82 -10.28 21.41 -11.72
C THR A 82 -10.02 22.16 -13.02
N TYR A 83 -9.50 21.50 -14.05
CA TYR A 83 -9.27 22.09 -15.36
C TYR A 83 -10.60 22.49 -16.03
N ILE A 84 -11.59 21.60 -16.01
CA ILE A 84 -12.93 21.90 -16.56
C ILE A 84 -13.57 23.05 -15.79
N HIS A 85 -13.55 23.00 -14.45
CA HIS A 85 -14.12 24.05 -13.62
C HIS A 85 -13.45 25.41 -13.88
N THR A 86 -12.12 25.46 -13.91
CA THR A 86 -11.39 26.70 -14.18
C THR A 86 -11.61 27.20 -15.60
N TYR A 87 -11.61 26.33 -16.60
CA TYR A 87 -11.88 26.71 -17.99
C TYR A 87 -13.30 27.26 -18.15
N ILE A 88 -14.31 26.55 -17.64
CA ILE A 88 -15.70 27.00 -17.71
C ILE A 88 -15.88 28.30 -16.94
N HIS A 89 -15.39 28.36 -15.70
CA HIS A 89 -15.52 29.56 -14.87
C HIS A 89 -14.83 30.74 -15.53
N THR A 90 -13.57 30.59 -15.96
CA THR A 90 -12.85 31.69 -16.64
C THR A 90 -13.57 32.07 -17.92
N TYR A 91 -13.86 31.14 -18.83
CA TYR A 91 -14.50 31.47 -20.10
C TYR A 91 -15.86 32.13 -19.91
N ILE A 92 -16.75 31.55 -19.10
CA ILE A 92 -18.08 32.11 -18.84
C ILE A 92 -17.94 33.45 -18.12
N HIS A 93 -17.18 33.51 -17.03
CA HIS A 93 -17.03 34.73 -16.26
C HIS A 93 -16.40 35.82 -17.11
N THR A 94 -15.25 35.60 -17.73
CA THR A 94 -14.60 36.61 -18.56
C THR A 94 -15.48 36.97 -19.74
N TYR A 95 -16.01 36.02 -20.50
CA TYR A 95 -16.77 36.34 -21.71
C TYR A 95 -18.07 37.07 -21.36
N ILE A 96 -18.89 36.52 -20.47
CA ILE A 96 -20.17 37.13 -20.10
C ILE A 96 -19.92 38.43 -19.35
N HIS A 97 -19.07 38.45 -18.33
CA HIS A 97 -18.82 39.65 -17.54
C HIS A 97 -18.21 40.74 -18.41
N THR A 98 -17.15 40.46 -19.16
CA THR A 98 -16.55 41.50 -20.01
C THR A 98 -17.51 41.91 -21.12
N TYR A 99 -18.14 41.00 -21.86
CA TYR A 99 -19.03 41.38 -22.95
C TYR A 99 -20.23 42.18 -22.45
N ILE A 100 -20.96 41.68 -21.44
CA ILE A 100 -22.12 42.39 -20.90
C ILE A 100 -21.68 43.69 -20.25
N HIS A 101 -20.66 43.67 -19.39
CA HIS A 101 -20.23 44.86 -18.68
C HIS A 101 -19.73 45.90 -19.67
N THR A 102 -18.82 45.56 -20.58
CA THR A 102 -18.31 46.51 -21.57
C THR A 102 -19.42 46.98 -22.50
N TYR A 103 -20.25 46.10 -23.06
CA TYR A 103 -21.28 46.51 -24.03
C TYR A 103 -22.34 47.39 -23.36
N ILE A 104 -22.91 46.95 -22.24
CA ILE A 104 -23.93 47.72 -21.53
C ILE A 104 -23.32 49.02 -20.99
N HIS A 105 -22.18 48.95 -20.31
CA HIS A 105 -21.57 50.13 -19.72
C HIS A 105 -21.15 51.13 -20.79
N THR A 106 -20.46 50.70 -21.84
CA THR A 106 -20.04 51.61 -22.91
C THR A 106 -21.24 52.14 -23.67
N TYR A 107 -22.20 51.32 -24.06
CA TYR A 107 -23.36 51.79 -24.82
C TYR A 107 -24.22 52.75 -24.01
N ILE A 108 -24.60 52.39 -22.78
CA ILE A 108 -25.41 53.27 -21.92
C ILE A 108 -24.64 54.54 -21.59
N HIS A 109 -23.37 54.42 -21.17
CA HIS A 109 -22.59 55.60 -20.79
C HIS A 109 -22.38 56.52 -21.99
N THR A 110 -21.95 56.00 -23.14
CA THR A 110 -21.71 56.82 -24.33
C THR A 110 -23.01 57.43 -24.85
N TYR A 111 -24.10 56.66 -24.94
CA TYR A 111 -25.39 57.17 -25.40
C TYR A 111 -25.93 58.26 -24.48
N ILE A 112 -25.99 58.03 -23.17
CA ILE A 112 -26.47 59.03 -22.22
C ILE A 112 -25.56 60.26 -22.23
N HIS A 113 -24.24 60.08 -22.18
CA HIS A 113 -23.30 61.18 -22.15
C HIS A 113 -23.36 62.03 -23.42
N THR A 114 -23.36 61.39 -24.61
CA THR A 114 -23.46 62.11 -25.89
C THR A 114 -24.81 62.80 -26.03
N TYR A 115 -25.91 62.15 -25.66
CA TYR A 115 -27.24 62.73 -25.75
C TYR A 115 -27.38 63.95 -24.85
N ILE A 116 -26.98 63.85 -23.58
CA ILE A 116 -26.98 64.98 -22.63
C ILE A 116 -26.07 66.09 -23.15
N HIS A 117 -24.85 65.77 -23.58
CA HIS A 117 -23.90 66.76 -24.08
C HIS A 117 -24.45 67.52 -25.30
N ILE A 118 -25.00 66.81 -26.29
CA ILE A 118 -25.59 67.41 -27.49
C ILE A 118 -26.80 68.29 -27.12
N TYR A 119 -27.69 67.80 -26.26
CA TYR A 119 -28.86 68.57 -25.83
C TYR A 119 -28.46 69.82 -25.05
N MET A 120 -27.58 69.71 -24.06
CA MET A 120 -27.09 70.86 -23.30
C MET A 120 -26.40 71.88 -24.21
N HIS A 121 -25.53 71.44 -25.12
CA HIS A 121 -24.84 72.33 -26.06
C HIS A 121 -25.82 73.00 -27.05
N LYS A 122 -26.89 72.32 -27.45
CA LYS A 122 -27.95 72.88 -28.30
C LYS A 122 -28.82 73.92 -27.58
N TYR A 123 -29.07 73.73 -26.28
CA TYR A 123 -29.88 74.67 -25.49
C TYR A 123 -29.07 75.86 -24.97
N ILE A 124 -27.77 75.72 -24.74
CA ILE A 124 -26.89 76.81 -24.29
C ILE A 124 -26.46 77.72 -25.45
N ASN A 125 -26.26 77.19 -26.67
CA ASN A 125 -25.91 77.99 -27.85
C ASN A 125 -27.13 78.54 -28.61
N LYS A 126 -28.27 78.65 -27.93
CA LYS A 126 -29.51 79.22 -28.45
C LYS A 126 -29.90 80.40 -27.57
#